data_AF-A0A6A4ZNU3-F1
#
_entry.id   AF-A0A6A4ZNU3-F1
#
_cell.length_a   1.000
_cell.length_b   1.000
_cell.length_c   1.000
_cell.angle_alpha   90.00
_cell.angle_beta   90.00
_cell.angle_gamma   90.00
#
_symmetry.space_group_name_H-M   'P 1'
#
loop_
_entity.id
_entity.type
_entity.pdbx_description
1 polymer ?
#
loop_
_entity_poly.entity_id
_entity_poly.type
_entity_poly.pdbx_seq_one_letter_code
_entity_poly.pdbx_strand_id
1 'polypeptide(L)'
;MSGSKNMSYDSASLTCRDIKWLGVRPSDLTKYKIPDQCRLPMKETDIKTGKDMLEEEFIKKNPLWSKELELMLKSKEKAEIQALSTFGFQFLTQEYLPQKLRDGDWI
;
A
#
# COMPACT_ATOMS: atom_id res chain seq x y z
N MET A 1 -1.06 12.78 -14.54
CA MET A 1 -1.35 11.66 -15.46
C MET A 1 -1.44 10.40 -14.63
N SER A 2 -2.42 9.53 -14.90
CA SER A 2 -2.50 8.19 -14.32
C SER A 2 -2.15 7.19 -15.41
N GLY A 3 -1.42 6.12 -15.09
CA GLY A 3 -0.87 5.17 -16.09
C GLY A 3 0.65 4.99 -15.96
N SER A 4 1.19 3.95 -16.60
CA SER A 4 2.64 3.71 -16.60
C SER A 4 3.40 4.89 -17.22
N LYS A 5 4.44 5.41 -16.56
CA LYS A 5 5.29 6.49 -17.11
C LYS A 5 5.80 6.18 -18.53
N ASN A 6 6.06 4.90 -18.81
CA ASN A 6 6.54 4.40 -20.11
C ASN A 6 5.44 4.26 -21.19
N MET A 7 4.16 4.26 -20.83
CA MET A 7 3.02 4.11 -21.76
C MET A 7 1.96 5.19 -21.56
N SER A 8 2.37 6.35 -21.03
CA SER A 8 1.47 7.48 -20.76
C SER A 8 0.82 8.08 -22.01
N TYR A 9 1.27 7.70 -23.21
CA TYR A 9 0.69 8.08 -24.49
C TYR A 9 -0.55 7.25 -24.90
N ASP A 10 -0.66 6.00 -24.43
CA ASP A 10 -1.78 5.13 -24.79
C ASP A 10 -2.94 5.30 -23.79
N SER A 11 -3.65 6.40 -23.99
CA SER A 11 -5.02 6.65 -23.56
C SER A 11 -5.28 6.86 -22.05
N ALA A 12 -5.71 8.08 -21.74
CA ALA A 12 -6.29 8.45 -20.44
C ALA A 12 -7.60 7.68 -20.11
N SER A 13 -8.17 6.97 -21.09
CA SER A 13 -9.39 6.17 -20.96
C SER A 13 -9.16 4.73 -20.48
N LEU A 14 -7.92 4.21 -20.51
CA LEU A 14 -7.58 2.88 -19.98
C LEU A 14 -7.27 2.90 -18.46
N THR A 15 -7.36 4.07 -17.84
CA THR A 15 -7.08 4.23 -16.42
C THR A 15 -8.34 3.97 -15.60
N CYS A 16 -8.30 2.97 -14.71
CA CYS A 16 -9.32 2.81 -13.68
C CYS A 16 -9.20 3.97 -12.69
N ARG A 17 -9.95 5.06 -12.96
CA ARG A 17 -9.97 6.26 -12.12
C ARG A 17 -10.46 6.00 -10.70
N ASP A 18 -11.21 4.91 -10.50
CA ASP A 18 -11.85 4.54 -9.25
C ASP A 18 -11.16 3.34 -8.56
N ILE A 19 -9.86 3.16 -8.83
CA ILE A 19 -9.09 2.11 -8.18
C ILE A 19 -8.98 2.39 -6.68
N LYS A 20 -9.24 1.35 -5.90
CA LYS A 20 -9.21 1.39 -4.44
C LYS A 20 -8.06 0.53 -3.94
N TRP A 21 -7.28 1.08 -3.04
CA TRP A 21 -6.18 0.40 -2.39
C TRP A 21 -6.67 -0.33 -1.14
N LEU A 22 -6.84 -1.65 -1.28
CA LEU A 22 -7.31 -2.54 -0.21
C LEU A 22 -6.21 -2.82 0.83
N GLY A 23 -4.94 -2.81 0.41
CA GLY A 23 -3.75 -3.05 1.20
C GLY A 23 -2.74 -3.96 0.49
N VAL A 24 -1.75 -4.52 1.19
CA VAL A 24 -1.41 -4.34 2.62
C VAL A 24 -0.87 -2.94 2.86
N ARG A 25 -1.55 -2.16 3.70
CA ARG A 25 -1.15 -0.78 4.01
C ARG A 25 -0.16 -0.76 5.18
N PRO A 26 0.68 0.29 5.28
CA PRO A 26 1.50 0.56 6.46
C PRO A 26 0.71 0.56 7.77
N SER A 27 -0.50 1.11 7.79
CA SER A 27 -1.38 1.06 8.96
C SER A 27 -1.78 -0.36 9.36
N ASP A 28 -1.92 -1.25 8.38
CA ASP A 28 -2.36 -2.62 8.59
C ASP A 28 -1.29 -3.43 9.33
N LEU A 29 -0.01 -3.09 9.14
CA LEU A 29 1.09 -3.72 9.87
C LEU A 29 0.91 -3.58 11.39
N THR A 30 0.53 -2.38 11.83
CA THR A 30 0.25 -2.11 13.23
C THR A 30 -1.10 -2.68 13.67
N LYS A 31 -2.15 -2.56 12.86
CA LYS A 31 -3.52 -3.04 13.15
C LYS A 31 -3.57 -4.55 13.37
N TYR A 32 -2.93 -5.32 12.49
CA TYR A 32 -2.87 -6.78 12.58
C TYR A 32 -1.68 -7.29 13.40
N LYS A 33 -0.92 -6.38 14.04
CA LYS A 33 0.25 -6.69 14.87
C LYS A 33 1.22 -7.66 14.17
N ILE A 34 1.53 -7.38 12.90
CA ILE A 34 2.45 -8.22 12.13
C ILE A 34 3.80 -8.23 12.86
N PRO A 35 4.37 -9.41 13.16
CA PRO A 35 5.62 -9.52 13.90
C PRO A 35 6.76 -8.75 13.24
N ASP A 36 7.60 -8.11 14.04
CA ASP A 36 8.74 -7.33 13.54
C ASP A 36 9.73 -8.20 12.75
N GLN A 37 9.78 -9.50 13.03
CA GLN A 37 10.56 -10.48 12.26
C GLN A 37 10.12 -10.60 10.79
N CYS A 38 8.85 -10.32 10.50
CA CYS A 38 8.31 -10.30 9.15
C CYS A 38 8.35 -8.89 8.52
N ARG A 39 8.86 -7.89 9.26
CA ARG A 39 9.07 -6.54 8.76
C ARG A 39 10.52 -6.40 8.33
N LEU A 40 10.69 -5.89 7.13
CA LEU A 40 11.98 -5.62 6.54
C LEU A 40 12.28 -4.14 6.69
N PRO A 41 13.51 -3.76 7.09
CA PRO A 41 13.92 -2.37 7.05
C PRO A 41 13.92 -1.87 5.60
N MET A 42 13.42 -0.66 5.39
CA MET A 42 13.48 0.00 4.09
C MET A 42 14.92 0.36 3.74
N LYS A 43 15.30 0.15 2.48
CA LYS A 43 16.58 0.62 1.95
C LYS A 43 16.49 2.10 1.62
N GLU A 44 17.63 2.76 1.49
CA GLU A 44 17.69 4.18 1.08
C GLU A 44 16.99 4.42 -0.27
N THR A 45 17.07 3.45 -1.18
CA THR A 45 16.34 3.47 -2.46
C THR A 45 14.82 3.49 -2.25
N ASP A 46 14.31 2.69 -1.32
CA ASP A 46 12.87 2.61 -1.02
C ASP A 46 12.38 3.92 -0.41
N ILE A 47 13.17 4.51 0.49
CA ILE A 47 12.88 5.82 1.11
C ILE A 47 12.84 6.92 0.06
N LYS A 48 13.80 6.91 -0.88
CA LYS A 48 13.83 7.88 -1.99
C LYS A 48 12.59 7.73 -2.87
N THR A 49 12.26 6.50 -3.29
CA THR A 49 11.06 6.23 -4.08
C THR A 49 9.77 6.64 -3.35
N GLY A 50 9.67 6.39 -2.05
CA GLY A 50 8.50 6.82 -1.26
C GLY A 50 8.35 8.34 -1.20
N LYS A 51 9.46 9.09 -1.10
CA LYS A 51 9.46 10.56 -1.17
C LYS A 51 9.08 11.06 -2.56
N ASP A 52 9.68 10.50 -3.61
CA ASP A 52 9.35 10.85 -4.99
C ASP A 52 7.85 10.58 -5.28
N MET A 53 7.30 9.50 -4.73
CA MET A 53 5.88 9.15 -4.86
C MET A 53 4.95 10.12 -4.13
N LEU A 54 5.35 10.66 -2.97
CA LEU A 54 4.59 11.72 -2.29
C LEU A 54 4.52 13.01 -3.10
N GLU A 55 5.47 13.26 -3.99
CA GLU A 55 5.45 14.43 -4.87
C GLU A 55 4.52 14.27 -6.07
N GLU A 56 4.09 13.04 -6.39
CA GLU A 56 3.22 12.76 -7.54
C GLU A 56 1.80 13.32 -7.34
N GLU A 57 1.27 13.95 -8.39
CA GLU A 57 -0.05 14.61 -8.38
C GLU A 57 -1.21 13.68 -8.02
N PHE A 58 -1.12 12.39 -8.35
CA PHE A 58 -2.18 11.43 -8.03
C PHE A 58 -2.19 11.01 -6.55
N ILE A 59 -1.03 11.06 -5.88
CA ILE A 59 -0.90 10.82 -4.44
C ILE A 59 -1.35 12.05 -3.68
N LYS A 60 -0.88 13.24 -4.08
CA LYS A 60 -1.30 14.53 -3.49
C LYS A 60 -2.81 14.75 -3.52
N LYS A 61 -3.49 14.28 -4.58
CA LYS A 61 -4.96 14.33 -4.69
C LYS A 61 -5.68 13.41 -3.71
N ASN A 62 -5.03 12.34 -3.25
CA ASN A 62 -5.60 11.36 -2.32
C ASN A 62 -4.91 11.47 -0.95
N PRO A 63 -5.41 12.30 -0.02
CA PRO A 63 -4.76 12.53 1.28
C PRO A 63 -4.62 11.26 2.11
N LEU A 64 -5.51 10.28 1.92
CA LEU A 64 -5.42 8.96 2.55
C LEU A 64 -4.18 8.18 2.09
N TRP A 65 -3.84 8.24 0.80
CA TRP A 65 -2.66 7.56 0.25
C TRP A 65 -1.38 8.25 0.72
N SER A 66 -1.36 9.58 0.73
CA SER A 66 -0.25 10.37 1.28
C SER A 66 0.01 10.02 2.74
N LYS A 67 -1.04 9.91 3.56
CA LYS A 67 -0.93 9.57 4.98
C LYS A 67 -0.29 8.20 5.21
N GLU A 68 -0.68 7.20 4.41
CA GLU A 68 -0.09 5.86 4.48
C GLU A 68 1.39 5.87 4.04
N LEU A 69 1.72 6.60 2.97
CA LEU A 69 3.11 6.76 2.52
C LEU A 69 3.98 7.48 3.56
N GLU A 70 3.47 8.54 4.19
CA GLU A 70 4.15 9.21 5.29
C GLU A 70 4.37 8.27 6.48
N LEU A 71 3.37 7.44 6.81
CA LEU A 71 3.49 6.42 7.85
C LEU A 71 4.59 5.41 7.50
N MET A 72 4.66 4.97 6.25
CA MET A 72 5.73 4.08 5.75
C MET A 72 7.12 4.71 5.88
N LEU A 73 7.27 5.98 5.50
CA LEU A 73 8.53 6.72 5.61
C LEU A 73 8.93 6.99 7.07
N LYS A 74 7.95 7.11 7.97
CA LYS A 74 8.17 7.31 9.41
C LYS A 74 8.59 6.02 10.10
N SER A 75 7.93 4.90 9.81
CA SER A 75 8.31 3.59 10.38
C SER A 75 9.62 3.07 9.77
N LYS A 76 9.91 3.43 8.51
CA LYS A 76 11.03 2.89 7.72
C LYS A 76 11.01 1.36 7.63
N GLU A 77 9.81 0.79 7.72
CA GLU A 77 9.56 -0.65 7.67
C GLU A 77 8.65 -0.95 6.49
N LYS A 78 8.94 -2.06 5.81
CA LYS A 78 8.08 -2.64 4.77
C LYS A 78 7.79 -4.10 5.13
N ALA A 79 6.70 -4.64 4.60
CA ALA A 79 6.40 -6.05 4.75
C ALA A 79 5.89 -6.62 3.44
N GLU A 80 6.13 -7.91 3.27
CA GLU A 80 5.56 -8.66 2.15
C GLU A 80 4.14 -9.09 2.49
N ILE A 81 3.29 -9.26 1.47
CA ILE A 81 1.93 -9.78 1.66
C ILE A 81 1.98 -11.16 2.33
N GLN A 82 3.03 -11.94 2.08
CA GLN A 82 3.27 -13.23 2.71
C GLN A 82 3.44 -13.15 4.25
N ALA A 83 3.77 -11.98 4.80
CA ALA A 83 3.82 -11.77 6.26
C ALA A 83 2.46 -11.99 6.93
N LEU A 84 1.35 -11.87 6.19
CA LEU A 84 0.02 -12.21 6.70
C LEU A 84 -0.15 -13.72 6.91
N SER A 85 0.59 -14.54 6.19
CA SER A 85 0.59 -16.00 6.35
C SER A 85 1.20 -16.45 7.68
N THR A 86 1.88 -15.56 8.42
CA THR A 86 2.41 -15.85 9.76
C THR A 86 1.30 -16.17 10.77
N PHE A 87 0.08 -15.66 10.53
CA PHE A 87 -1.11 -16.00 11.32
C PHE A 87 -1.82 -17.27 10.83
N GLY A 88 -1.39 -17.82 9.70
CA GLY A 88 -1.97 -19.00 9.05
C GLY A 88 -2.04 -18.80 7.54
N PHE A 89 -1.79 -19.87 6.77
CA PHE A 89 -1.79 -19.84 5.30
C PHE A 89 -3.12 -19.30 4.71
N GLN A 90 -4.23 -19.53 5.40
CA GLN A 90 -5.56 -19.11 4.99
C GLN A 90 -5.98 -17.74 5.55
N PHE A 91 -5.15 -17.08 6.38
CA PHE A 91 -5.50 -15.81 7.02
C PHE A 91 -5.83 -14.72 5.99
N LEU A 92 -5.06 -14.64 4.90
CA LEU A 92 -5.28 -13.67 3.83
C LEU A 92 -6.68 -13.82 3.20
N THR A 93 -7.09 -15.05 2.90
CA THR A 93 -8.32 -15.34 2.14
C THR A 93 -9.56 -15.49 3.02
N GLN A 94 -9.41 -15.97 4.25
CA GLN A 94 -10.52 -16.23 5.16
C GLN A 94 -10.82 -15.06 6.10
N GLU A 95 -9.81 -14.27 6.47
CA GLU A 95 -9.98 -13.17 7.42
C GLU A 95 -9.68 -11.81 6.81
N TYR A 96 -8.45 -11.58 6.34
CA TYR A 96 -8.00 -10.26 5.92
C TYR A 96 -8.84 -9.68 4.76
N LEU A 97 -8.93 -10.40 3.64
CA LEU A 97 -9.68 -9.92 2.47
C LEU A 97 -11.19 -9.81 2.76
N PRO A 98 -11.87 -10.83 3.32
CA PRO A 98 -13.31 -10.72 3.59
C PRO A 98 -13.63 -9.60 4.60
N GLN A 99 -12.82 -9.42 5.64
CA GLN A 99 -13.03 -8.36 6.61
C GLN A 99 -12.86 -6.98 5.98
N LYS A 100 -11.76 -6.75 5.25
CA LYS A 100 -11.51 -5.50 4.52
C LYS A 100 -12.65 -5.14 3.56
N LEU A 101 -13.17 -6.15 2.85
CA LEU A 101 -14.27 -5.95 1.90
C LEU A 101 -15.61 -5.66 2.61
N ARG A 102 -15.90 -6.35 3.72
CA ARG A 102 -17.12 -6.10 4.52
C ARG A 102 -17.10 -4.73 5.18
N ASP A 103 -15.96 -4.33 5.73
CA ASP A 103 -15.80 -3.09 6.49
C ASP A 103 -15.66 -1.85 5.58
N GLY A 104 -15.51 -2.05 4.26
CA GLY A 104 -15.26 -0.94 3.36
C GLY A 104 -13.86 -0.32 3.52
N ASP A 105 -12.93 -1.04 4.13
CA ASP A 105 -11.63 -0.53 4.59
C ASP A 105 -10.58 -0.54 3.45
N TRP A 106 -10.92 0.16 2.37
CA TRP A 106 -10.06 0.52 1.24
C TRP A 106 -9.99 2.04 1.11
N ILE A 107 -8.92 2.54 0.51
CA ILE A 107 -8.71 3.98 0.29
C ILE A 107 -8.45 4.32 -1.16
#